data_AF-A0A3D4TSE4-F1
#
_entry.id   AF-A0A3D4TSE4-F1
#
_cell.length_a   1.000
_cell.length_b   1.000
_cell.length_c   1.000
_cell.angle_alpha   90.00
_cell.angle_beta   90.00
_cell.angle_gamma   90.00
#
_symmetry.space_group_name_H-M   'P 1'
#
loop_
_entity.id
_entity.type
_entity.pdbx_description
1 polymer ?
#
loop_
_entity_poly.entity_id
_entity_poly.type
_entity_poly.pdbx_seq_one_letter_code
_entity_poly.pdbx_strand_id
1 'polypeptide(L)'
;MIARLPLRSACLLLASSALLFAANVTAQQTPAQALAAWEAQGRADGLARPDIECQDFLQAMERKPAGLEYLGCSQDDASYIKPMQAHYRVPGAQAVKVEAYLRETFGMPALHYVCCGWSNGAPYYWRDGPDAVKYQIGMGVESLPHERSEWHRIEAFTVTVEVSRQSP
;
A
#
# COMPACT_ATOMS: atom_id res chain seq x y z
N MET A 1 -29.59 -85.15 31.75
CA MET A 1 -29.10 -84.71 30.43
C MET A 1 -28.95 -83.19 30.47
N ILE A 2 -27.73 -82.71 30.18
CA ILE A 2 -27.40 -81.39 29.58
C ILE A 2 -27.67 -80.17 30.50
N ALA A 3 -26.72 -79.47 31.15
CA ALA A 3 -25.41 -78.89 30.82
C ALA A 3 -25.46 -77.45 30.23
N ARG A 4 -24.64 -76.56 30.85
CA ARG A 4 -23.93 -75.36 30.32
C ARG A 4 -24.56 -73.94 30.43
N LEU A 5 -23.85 -73.06 31.16
CA LEU A 5 -23.67 -71.59 30.94
C LEU A 5 -23.20 -71.30 29.48
N PRO A 6 -23.22 -70.06 28.90
CA PRO A 6 -22.86 -68.76 29.52
C PRO A 6 -23.46 -67.44 28.92
N LEU A 7 -23.16 -66.32 29.60
CA LEU A 7 -22.74 -64.98 29.12
C LEU A 7 -23.39 -64.35 27.86
N ARG A 8 -23.98 -63.13 28.01
CA ARG A 8 -23.61 -61.89 27.26
C ARG A 8 -24.66 -60.76 27.37
N SER A 9 -24.14 -59.55 27.62
CA SER A 9 -24.56 -58.27 27.01
C SER A 9 -25.92 -57.68 27.41
N ALA A 10 -26.12 -56.39 27.62
CA ALA A 10 -25.25 -55.23 27.55
C ALA A 10 -25.87 -54.12 28.40
N CYS A 11 -25.00 -53.33 29.04
CA CYS A 11 -25.33 -52.07 29.68
C CYS A 11 -25.78 -51.08 28.59
N LEU A 12 -27.09 -50.84 28.47
CA LEU A 12 -27.62 -49.80 27.60
C LEU A 12 -27.52 -48.46 28.34
N LEU A 13 -26.36 -47.84 28.20
CA LEU A 13 -26.13 -46.44 28.50
C LEU A 13 -27.02 -45.61 27.56
N LEU A 14 -28.05 -44.98 28.13
CA LEU A 14 -28.69 -43.80 27.54
C LEU A 14 -27.69 -42.64 27.64
N ALA A 15 -26.68 -42.65 26.77
CA ALA A 15 -25.79 -41.51 26.60
C ALA A 15 -26.55 -40.43 25.83
N SER A 16 -26.97 -39.43 26.59
CA SER A 16 -27.53 -38.17 26.12
C SER A 16 -26.68 -37.62 24.98
N SER A 17 -27.27 -37.49 23.79
CA SER A 17 -26.70 -36.77 22.66
C SER A 17 -26.59 -35.29 23.04
N ALA A 18 -25.50 -34.92 23.71
CA ALA A 18 -25.12 -33.54 23.92
C ALA A 18 -24.77 -32.96 22.54
N LEU A 19 -25.68 -32.16 22.01
CA LEU A 19 -25.46 -31.28 20.87
C LEU A 19 -24.26 -30.37 21.19
N LEU A 20 -23.09 -30.74 20.69
CA LEU A 20 -21.94 -29.84 20.58
C LEU A 20 -22.28 -28.82 19.50
N PHE A 21 -23.04 -27.79 19.87
CA PHE A 21 -23.03 -26.52 19.16
C PHE A 21 -21.62 -25.94 19.31
N ALA A 22 -20.74 -26.26 18.37
CA ALA A 22 -19.54 -25.47 18.15
C ALA A 22 -20.02 -24.07 17.78
N ALA A 23 -20.03 -23.18 18.78
CA ALA A 23 -20.24 -21.77 18.57
C ALA A 23 -19.09 -21.28 17.68
N ASN A 24 -19.35 -21.18 16.37
CA ASN A 24 -18.52 -20.40 15.46
C ASN A 24 -18.67 -18.93 15.85
N VAL A 25 -17.99 -18.55 16.93
CA VAL A 25 -17.76 -17.15 17.27
C VAL A 25 -16.82 -16.62 16.19
N THR A 26 -17.37 -15.94 15.19
CA THR A 26 -16.59 -14.96 14.41
C THR A 26 -16.24 -13.84 15.38
N ALA A 27 -15.21 -14.06 16.21
CA ALA A 27 -14.65 -13.04 17.06
C ALA A 27 -14.09 -11.97 16.13
N GLN A 28 -14.75 -10.82 16.10
CA GLN A 28 -14.29 -9.65 15.39
C GLN A 28 -12.87 -9.34 15.90
N GLN A 29 -11.87 -9.46 15.04
CA GLN A 29 -10.46 -9.28 15.43
C GLN A 29 -10.27 -7.91 16.06
N THR A 30 -9.54 -7.85 17.17
CA THR A 30 -9.16 -6.56 17.77
C THR A 30 -8.16 -5.83 16.85
N PRO A 31 -8.09 -4.49 16.90
CA PRO A 31 -7.10 -3.73 16.12
C PRO A 31 -5.65 -4.21 16.34
N ALA A 32 -5.32 -4.62 17.57
CA ALA A 32 -4.00 -5.17 17.89
C ALA A 32 -3.72 -6.51 17.19
N GLN A 33 -4.73 -7.40 17.10
CA GLN A 33 -4.61 -8.67 16.38
C GLN A 33 -4.50 -8.47 14.87
N ALA A 34 -5.24 -7.50 14.32
CA ALA A 34 -5.14 -7.14 12.91
C ALA A 34 -3.76 -6.57 12.56
N LEU A 35 -3.19 -5.72 13.43
CA LEU A 35 -1.84 -5.20 13.25
C LEU A 35 -0.79 -6.32 13.36
N ALA A 36 -0.87 -7.19 14.36
CA ALA A 36 0.07 -8.31 14.49
C ALA A 36 0.01 -9.28 13.29
N ALA A 37 -1.18 -9.52 12.74
CA ALA A 37 -1.34 -10.31 11.52
C ALA A 37 -0.71 -9.62 10.30
N TRP A 38 -0.87 -8.30 10.18
CA TRP A 38 -0.18 -7.51 9.16
C TRP A 38 1.34 -7.57 9.33
N GLU A 39 1.87 -7.47 10.55
CA GLU A 39 3.32 -7.47 10.82
C GLU A 39 4.04 -8.74 10.39
N ALA A 40 3.32 -9.87 10.31
CA ALA A 40 3.88 -11.15 9.88
C ALA A 40 4.40 -11.14 8.44
N GLN A 41 3.82 -10.31 7.55
CA GLN A 41 4.18 -10.29 6.12
C GLN A 41 4.20 -8.89 5.50
N GLY A 42 3.29 -7.99 5.90
CA GLY A 42 3.11 -6.68 5.26
C GLY A 42 4.36 -5.80 5.30
N ARG A 43 5.17 -5.92 6.36
CA ARG A 43 6.46 -5.21 6.48
C ARG A 43 7.46 -5.65 5.40
N ALA A 44 7.58 -6.96 5.18
CA ALA A 44 8.50 -7.53 4.18
C ALA A 44 8.07 -7.16 2.75
N ASP A 45 6.75 -7.12 2.51
CA ASP A 45 6.17 -6.75 1.21
C ASP A 45 6.21 -5.23 0.94
N GLY A 46 6.49 -4.44 1.99
CA GLY A 46 6.53 -2.97 1.94
C GLY A 46 5.12 -2.36 1.86
N LEU A 47 4.12 -3.00 2.46
CA LEU A 47 2.77 -2.45 2.53
C LEU A 47 2.73 -1.24 3.48
N ALA A 48 1.76 -0.36 3.27
CA ALA A 48 1.38 0.60 4.29
C ALA A 48 0.75 -0.15 5.46
N ARG A 49 1.09 0.29 6.68
CA ARG A 49 0.47 -0.25 7.89
C ARG A 49 -1.03 0.10 7.92
N PRO A 50 -1.87 -0.72 8.56
CA PRO A 50 -3.32 -0.47 8.63
C PRO A 50 -3.71 0.85 9.30
N ASP A 51 -2.83 1.41 10.14
CA ASP A 51 -3.02 2.67 10.85
C ASP A 51 -2.46 3.89 10.12
N ILE A 52 -1.83 3.71 8.95
CA ILE A 52 -1.45 4.84 8.09
C ILE A 52 -2.70 5.33 7.35
N GLU A 53 -2.99 6.61 7.52
CA GLU A 53 -4.05 7.29 6.80
C GLU A 53 -3.57 7.81 5.43
N CYS A 54 -4.53 8.06 4.54
CA CYS A 54 -4.27 8.72 3.28
C CYS A 54 -3.90 10.19 3.55
N GLN A 55 -2.65 10.57 3.30
CA GLN A 55 -2.10 11.85 3.72
C GLN A 55 -1.03 12.38 2.76
N ASP A 56 -0.41 13.51 3.11
CA ASP A 56 0.81 13.98 2.44
C ASP A 56 1.99 13.09 2.84
N PHE A 57 2.23 12.04 2.05
CA PHE A 57 3.29 11.06 2.33
C PHE A 57 4.69 11.69 2.33
N LEU A 58 4.96 12.68 1.47
CA LEU A 58 6.27 13.33 1.44
C LEU A 58 6.49 14.18 2.69
N GLN A 59 5.46 14.86 3.19
CA GLN A 59 5.50 15.59 4.45
C GLN A 59 5.67 14.66 5.64
N ALA A 60 4.93 13.54 5.66
CA ALA A 60 5.00 12.55 6.73
C ALA A 60 6.37 11.87 6.83
N MET A 61 7.07 11.73 5.70
CA MET A 61 8.46 11.26 5.65
C MET A 61 9.50 12.37 5.91
N GLU A 62 9.07 13.61 6.15
CA GLU A 62 9.94 14.79 6.26
C GLU A 62 10.84 15.00 5.02
N ARG A 63 10.35 14.58 3.84
CA ARG A 63 11.06 14.61 2.55
C ARG A 63 10.25 15.33 1.47
N LYS A 64 9.51 16.37 1.86
CA LYS A 64 8.75 17.21 0.94
C LYS A 64 9.61 18.39 0.45
N PRO A 65 9.91 18.49 -0.85
CA PRO A 65 10.65 19.64 -1.35
C PRO A 65 9.80 20.91 -1.31
N ALA A 66 10.46 22.06 -1.12
CA ALA A 66 9.84 23.35 -1.35
C ALA A 66 9.38 23.47 -2.82
N GLY A 67 8.20 24.06 -3.03
CA GLY A 67 7.62 24.21 -4.36
C GLY A 67 6.69 23.09 -4.81
N LEU A 68 6.53 22.06 -3.98
CA LEU A 68 5.58 20.98 -4.18
C LEU A 68 4.27 21.27 -3.43
N GLU A 69 3.19 21.54 -4.15
CA GLU A 69 1.87 21.76 -3.58
C GLU A 69 1.15 20.43 -3.39
N TYR A 70 0.60 20.18 -2.20
CA TYR A 70 -0.19 18.98 -1.94
C TYR A 70 -1.65 19.22 -2.30
N LEU A 71 -2.19 18.39 -3.19
CA LEU A 71 -3.56 18.51 -3.68
C LEU A 71 -4.55 17.60 -2.94
N GLY A 72 -4.05 16.61 -2.20
CA GLY A 72 -4.88 15.64 -1.49
C GLY A 72 -4.37 14.21 -1.67
N CYS A 73 -5.06 13.27 -1.01
CA CYS A 73 -4.79 11.85 -1.12
C CYS A 73 -6.10 11.10 -1.40
N SER A 74 -6.06 10.19 -2.35
CA SER A 74 -7.17 9.31 -2.71
C SER A 74 -6.88 7.89 -2.25
N GLN A 75 -7.87 7.24 -1.67
CA GLN A 75 -7.82 5.84 -1.27
C GLN A 75 -8.81 5.04 -2.11
N ASP A 76 -8.32 4.01 -2.82
CA ASP A 76 -9.17 3.08 -3.55
C ASP A 76 -9.29 1.78 -2.75
N ASP A 77 -10.44 1.58 -2.10
CA ASP A 77 -10.74 0.35 -1.34
C ASP A 77 -11.30 -0.79 -2.21
N ALA A 78 -11.70 -0.50 -3.44
CA ALA A 78 -12.27 -1.46 -4.38
C ALA A 78 -11.18 -2.19 -5.18
N SER A 79 -10.03 -1.54 -5.41
CA SER A 79 -8.85 -2.20 -5.97
C SER A 79 -8.32 -3.30 -5.05
N TYR A 80 -7.87 -4.40 -5.65
CA TYR A 80 -7.34 -5.56 -4.94
C TYR A 80 -6.09 -5.24 -4.09
N ILE A 81 -5.21 -4.35 -4.58
CA ILE A 81 -4.01 -3.92 -3.85
C ILE A 81 -4.26 -2.72 -2.91
N LYS A 82 -5.50 -2.21 -2.91
CA LYS A 82 -6.00 -1.14 -2.02
C LYS A 82 -5.07 0.08 -1.92
N PRO A 83 -4.72 0.74 -3.04
CA PRO A 83 -3.72 1.80 -3.04
C PRO A 83 -4.22 3.05 -2.32
N MET A 84 -3.29 3.77 -1.69
CA MET A 84 -3.45 5.17 -1.29
C MET A 84 -2.48 6.01 -2.11
N GLN A 85 -2.98 7.04 -2.77
CA GLN A 85 -2.19 7.86 -3.69
C GLN A 85 -2.31 9.34 -3.31
N ALA A 86 -1.19 9.93 -2.91
CA ALA A 86 -1.04 11.34 -2.69
C ALA A 86 -0.71 12.05 -4.01
N HIS A 87 -1.40 13.15 -4.27
CA HIS A 87 -1.29 13.94 -5.49
C HIS A 87 -0.68 15.29 -5.19
N TYR A 88 0.22 15.72 -6.05
CA TYR A 88 0.92 16.98 -5.89
C TYR A 88 1.05 17.72 -7.21
N ARG A 89 1.14 19.05 -7.11
CA ARG A 89 1.36 19.96 -8.22
C ARG A 89 2.71 20.66 -8.08
N VAL A 90 3.39 20.82 -9.20
CA VAL A 90 4.67 21.53 -9.28
C VAL A 90 4.57 22.57 -10.39
N PRO A 91 4.59 23.88 -10.09
CA PRO A 91 4.64 24.89 -11.13
C PRO A 91 5.83 24.64 -12.06
N GLY A 92 5.67 24.81 -13.38
CA GLY A 92 6.74 24.52 -14.34
C GLY A 92 8.04 25.29 -14.06
N ALA A 93 7.94 26.50 -13.52
CA ALA A 93 9.08 27.30 -13.07
C ALA A 93 9.91 26.65 -11.95
N GLN A 94 9.34 25.68 -11.22
CA GLN A 94 10.00 24.93 -10.15
C GLN A 94 10.31 23.48 -10.52
N ALA A 95 9.84 23.00 -11.68
CA ALA A 95 9.93 21.60 -12.06
C ALA A 95 11.35 21.06 -12.13
N VAL A 96 12.32 21.83 -12.65
CA VAL A 96 13.73 21.43 -12.68
C VAL A 96 14.29 21.21 -11.27
N LYS A 97 13.95 22.11 -10.33
CA LYS A 97 14.41 22.03 -8.94
C LYS A 97 13.79 20.85 -8.21
N VAL A 98 12.48 20.64 -8.37
CA VAL A 98 11.78 19.51 -7.74
C VAL A 98 12.28 18.19 -8.32
N GLU A 99 12.45 18.09 -9.63
CA GLU A 99 13.01 16.89 -10.25
C GLU A 99 14.40 16.61 -9.67
N ALA A 100 15.30 17.60 -9.61
CA ALA A 100 16.62 17.42 -9.02
C ALA A 100 16.54 16.88 -7.59
N TYR A 101 15.66 17.44 -6.76
CA TYR A 101 15.43 16.95 -5.40
C TYR A 101 14.95 15.49 -5.37
N LEU A 102 13.99 15.13 -6.22
CA LEU A 102 13.45 13.77 -6.27
C LEU A 102 14.51 12.75 -6.70
N ARG A 103 15.38 13.15 -7.64
CA ARG A 103 16.52 12.33 -8.07
C ARG A 103 17.55 12.16 -6.97
N GLU A 104 17.92 13.23 -6.27
CA GLU A 104 18.93 13.21 -5.21
C GLU A 104 18.44 12.48 -3.96
N THR A 105 17.17 12.69 -3.58
CA THR A 105 16.60 12.15 -2.33
C THR A 105 16.15 10.71 -2.48
N PHE A 106 15.52 10.38 -3.61
CA PHE A 106 14.90 9.07 -3.81
C PHE A 106 15.63 8.22 -4.85
N GLY A 107 16.58 8.78 -5.62
CA GLY A 107 17.27 8.04 -6.69
C GLY A 107 16.47 7.93 -7.98
N MET A 108 15.43 8.75 -8.15
CA MET A 108 14.58 8.73 -9.34
C MET A 108 15.39 8.99 -10.63
N PRO A 109 15.00 8.38 -11.77
CA PRO A 109 15.58 8.74 -13.06
C PRO A 109 15.14 10.15 -13.48
N ALA A 110 15.96 10.78 -14.34
CA ALA A 110 15.59 12.07 -14.92
C ALA A 110 14.39 11.93 -15.86
N LEU A 111 13.54 12.97 -15.91
CA LEU A 111 12.44 13.02 -16.85
C LEU A 111 12.97 13.03 -18.29
N HIS A 112 12.34 12.26 -19.14
CA HIS A 112 12.59 12.28 -20.57
C HIS A 112 11.26 12.43 -21.29
N TYR A 113 11.31 13.02 -22.47
CA TYR A 113 10.12 13.25 -23.26
C TYR A 113 9.77 11.99 -24.06
N VAL A 114 8.59 11.42 -23.83
CA VAL A 114 8.09 10.23 -24.53
C VAL A 114 6.68 10.46 -25.00
N CYS A 115 6.42 10.18 -26.29
CA CYS A 115 5.14 10.34 -26.97
C CYS A 115 4.62 11.80 -26.99
N CYS A 116 4.14 12.30 -25.85
CA CYS A 116 3.45 13.58 -25.72
C CYS A 116 3.68 14.26 -24.36
N GLY A 117 4.71 13.85 -23.62
CA GLY A 117 4.92 14.36 -22.27
C GLY A 117 6.27 14.02 -21.67
N TRP A 118 6.56 14.66 -20.55
CA TRP A 118 7.71 14.40 -19.71
C TRP A 118 7.36 13.37 -18.65
N SER A 119 8.17 12.34 -18.48
CA SER A 119 7.95 11.30 -17.46
C SER A 119 9.27 10.71 -16.98
N ASN A 120 9.28 10.21 -15.74
CA ASN A 120 10.38 9.39 -15.21
C ASN A 120 10.33 7.94 -15.74
N GLY A 121 9.40 7.62 -16.64
CA GLY A 121 9.31 6.35 -17.34
C GLY A 121 8.48 5.31 -16.59
N ALA A 122 9.03 4.08 -16.48
CA ALA A 122 8.40 2.98 -15.77
C ALA A 122 8.17 3.32 -14.29
N PRO A 123 7.23 2.62 -13.61
CA PRO A 123 6.99 2.82 -12.18
C PRO A 123 8.29 2.75 -11.37
N TYR A 124 8.56 3.79 -10.60
CA TYR A 124 9.74 3.88 -9.74
C TYR A 124 9.36 3.59 -8.31
N TYR A 125 10.08 2.66 -7.67
CA TYR A 125 9.83 2.26 -6.30
C TYR A 125 10.99 2.64 -5.40
N TRP A 126 10.66 3.20 -4.24
CA TRP A 126 11.61 3.59 -3.21
C TRP A 126 11.19 3.05 -1.83
N ARG A 127 12.19 2.75 -0.99
CA ARG A 127 12.01 2.37 0.41
C ARG A 127 13.23 2.78 1.23
N ASP A 128 13.01 3.25 2.46
CA ASP A 128 14.09 3.69 3.37
C ASP A 128 14.88 2.52 3.98
N GLY A 129 14.36 1.29 3.86
CA GLY A 129 14.98 0.08 4.38
C GLY A 129 14.22 -1.20 3.99
N PRO A 130 14.78 -2.38 4.29
CA PRO A 130 14.24 -3.69 3.89
C PRO A 130 12.87 -4.03 4.50
N ASP A 131 12.45 -3.25 5.49
CA ASP A 131 11.21 -3.38 6.25
C ASP A 131 10.33 -2.12 6.19
N ALA A 132 10.76 -1.10 5.44
CA ALA A 132 10.00 0.13 5.28
C ALA A 132 8.90 -0.04 4.22
N VAL A 133 7.89 0.83 4.32
CA VAL A 133 6.84 1.00 3.30
C VAL A 133 7.51 1.25 1.95
N LYS A 134 7.00 0.59 0.92
CA LYS A 134 7.43 0.74 -0.47
C LYS A 134 6.55 1.80 -1.12
N TYR A 135 7.17 2.91 -1.48
CA TYR A 135 6.51 4.02 -2.16
C TYR A 135 6.73 3.89 -3.67
N GLN A 136 5.67 3.99 -4.44
CA GLN A 136 5.77 4.24 -5.87
C GLN A 136 5.72 5.76 -6.09
N ILE A 137 6.79 6.33 -6.66
CA ILE A 137 6.93 7.78 -6.85
C ILE A 137 6.99 8.07 -8.35
N GLY A 138 6.13 8.98 -8.81
CA GLY A 138 6.08 9.43 -10.20
C GLY A 138 6.17 10.93 -10.31
N MET A 139 6.79 11.42 -11.38
CA MET A 139 6.72 12.83 -11.80
C MET A 139 6.53 12.90 -13.30
N GLY A 140 5.64 13.78 -13.77
CA GLY A 140 5.46 13.99 -15.19
C GLY A 140 4.40 15.02 -15.55
N VAL A 141 4.22 15.22 -16.85
CA VAL A 141 3.21 16.09 -17.44
C VAL A 141 3.01 15.74 -18.91
N GLU A 142 1.79 15.79 -19.40
CA GLU A 142 1.51 15.84 -20.85
C GLU A 142 1.65 17.29 -21.34
N SER A 143 2.53 17.53 -22.31
CA SER A 143 2.84 18.87 -22.80
C SER A 143 3.49 18.83 -24.18
N LEU A 144 3.63 20.00 -24.82
CA LEU A 144 4.56 20.16 -25.95
C LEU A 144 6.02 19.86 -25.50
N PRO A 145 6.92 19.51 -26.43
CA PRO A 145 8.32 19.18 -26.12
C PRO A 145 9.17 20.43 -25.85
N HIS A 146 8.82 21.19 -24.81
CA HIS A 146 9.62 22.31 -24.32
C HIS A 146 10.92 21.80 -23.72
N GLU A 147 12.04 22.43 -24.07
CA GLU A 147 13.32 22.11 -23.43
C GLU A 147 13.24 22.33 -21.91
N ARG A 148 14.13 21.69 -21.14
CA ARG A 148 14.18 21.83 -19.67
C ARG A 148 14.32 23.29 -19.20
N SER A 149 15.05 24.11 -19.97
CA SER A 149 15.19 25.56 -19.74
C SER A 149 13.86 26.32 -19.93
N GLU A 150 12.93 25.75 -20.70
CA GLU A 150 11.63 26.32 -21.04
C GLU A 150 10.48 25.76 -20.21
N TRP A 151 10.73 24.88 -19.24
CA TRP A 151 9.68 24.29 -18.40
C TRP A 151 8.85 25.32 -17.63
N HIS A 152 9.38 26.53 -17.43
CA HIS A 152 8.60 27.67 -16.90
C HIS A 152 7.37 28.03 -17.74
N ARG A 153 7.27 27.57 -19.00
CA ARG A 153 6.12 27.75 -19.89
C ARG A 153 5.05 26.68 -19.71
N ILE A 154 5.39 25.55 -19.10
CA ILE A 154 4.44 24.49 -18.73
C ILE A 154 3.75 24.93 -17.44
N GLU A 155 2.42 24.87 -17.41
CA GLU A 155 1.66 25.36 -16.26
C GLU A 155 2.06 24.64 -14.97
N ALA A 156 2.00 23.32 -14.98
CA ALA A 156 2.45 22.50 -13.87
C ALA A 156 2.76 21.07 -14.29
N PHE A 157 3.63 20.43 -13.51
CA PHE A 157 3.86 19.00 -13.50
C PHE A 157 3.09 18.37 -12.35
N THR A 158 2.75 17.10 -12.50
CA THR A 158 2.16 16.28 -11.46
C THR A 158 3.25 15.42 -10.82
N VAL A 159 3.19 15.31 -9.50
CA VAL A 159 3.91 14.27 -8.75
C VAL A 159 2.87 13.38 -8.07
N THR A 160 3.10 12.07 -8.10
CA THR A 160 2.28 11.10 -7.39
C THR A 160 3.14 10.28 -6.45
N VAL A 161 2.61 10.01 -5.26
CA VAL A 161 3.23 9.08 -4.30
C VAL A 161 2.18 8.10 -3.86
N GLU A 162 2.40 6.82 -4.16
CA GLU A 162 1.47 5.75 -3.88
C GLU A 162 2.07 4.72 -2.92
N VAL A 163 1.22 4.20 -2.05
CA VAL A 163 1.52 3.04 -1.18
C VAL A 163 0.39 2.02 -1.31
N SER A 164 0.73 0.73 -1.31
CA SER A 164 -0.26 -0.35 -1.32
C SER A 164 -0.56 -0.80 0.11
N ARG A 165 -1.83 -1.10 0.42
CA ARG A 165 -2.23 -1.64 1.73
C ARG A 165 -2.41 -3.15 1.72
N GLN A 166 -2.34 -3.77 0.54
CA GLN A 166 -2.48 -5.20 0.34
C GLN A 166 -1.54 -5.68 -0.77
N SER A 167 -0.96 -6.87 -0.58
CA SER A 167 -0.09 -7.50 -1.58
C SER A 167 -0.90 -8.04 -2.77
N PRO A 168 -0.33 -8.04 -3.99
CA PRO A 168 -0.88 -8.77 -5.12
C PRO A 168 -1.00 -10.29 -4.86
#